data_AF-A0A8D9FEJ8-F1
#
_entry.id   AF-A0A8D9FEJ8-F1
#
_cell.length_a   1.000
_cell.length_b   1.000
_cell.length_c   1.000
_cell.angle_alpha   90.00
_cell.angle_beta   90.00
_cell.angle_gamma   90.00
#
_symmetry.space_group_name_H-M   'P 1'
#
loop_
_entity.id
_entity.type
_entity.pdbx_description
1 polymer ?
#
loop_
_entity_poly.entity_id
_entity_poly.type
_entity_poly.pdbx_seq_one_letter_code
_entity_poly.pdbx_strand_id
1 'polypeptide(L)'
;MSFLAKIFRPKPGSLSCYRQHGPGVQHRCESSKPEVKDQVVMVTEIAEEFDDNKEDQEARIEKIRNKSRLSEAHRNMVNGKLPYPESKAYWHDSVQYKRRMFARYGVEQSQVYPGIAWPDKEDLDANKEYEQVLTPLSIEEMVSIEKTKILEEEQKLKERYDTIVDKLKTNDNVIVQFHNKQKKKTEDQLASKKQKDKLFEEIRQHFGFNIDPRDEKFQEMIEIKKKEELKKRRIEKKKLREEKLINMALEIEKQQSDIKETKGGTDDTAKEKKE
;
A
#
# COMPACT_ATOMS: atom_id res chain seq x y z
N MET A 1 -12.41 -14.49 -8.31
CA MET A 1 -13.41 -13.92 -7.38
C MET A 1 -12.93 -12.52 -7.02
N SER A 2 -13.47 -11.51 -7.70
CA SER A 2 -12.98 -10.12 -7.60
C SER A 2 -14.06 -9.29 -6.91
N PHE A 3 -13.81 -8.91 -5.66
CA PHE A 3 -14.68 -8.01 -4.91
C PHE A 3 -14.23 -6.57 -5.12
N LEU A 4 -15.01 -5.82 -5.90
CA LEU A 4 -14.90 -4.39 -6.10
C LEU A 4 -15.49 -3.66 -4.87
N ALA A 5 -14.63 -2.98 -4.11
CA ALA A 5 -15.05 -2.08 -3.04
C ALA A 5 -15.70 -0.82 -3.63
N LYS A 6 -17.00 -0.64 -3.38
CA LYS A 6 -17.78 0.53 -3.81
C LYS A 6 -17.90 1.49 -2.63
N ILE A 7 -17.23 2.63 -2.73
CA ILE A 7 -17.26 3.72 -1.75
C ILE A 7 -18.68 4.32 -1.72
N PHE A 8 -19.39 4.17 -0.60
CA PHE A 8 -20.73 4.69 -0.38
C PHE A 8 -20.64 5.99 0.44
N ARG A 9 -20.91 7.14 -0.19
CA ARG A 9 -21.08 8.42 0.50
C ARG A 9 -22.54 8.56 0.98
N PRO A 10 -22.83 8.93 2.24
CA PRO A 10 -24.19 9.16 2.68
C PRO A 10 -24.73 10.48 2.10
N LYS A 11 -25.98 10.43 1.60
CA LYS A 11 -26.75 11.63 1.21
C LYS A 11 -27.30 12.33 2.46
N PRO A 12 -27.43 13.66 2.47
CA PRO A 12 -28.14 14.38 3.52
C PRO A 12 -29.64 14.07 3.44
N GLY A 13 -30.17 13.40 4.47
CA GLY A 13 -31.60 13.18 4.65
C GLY A 13 -32.28 14.46 5.12
N SER A 14 -33.15 15.00 4.27
CA SER A 14 -34.17 15.98 4.65
C SER A 14 -35.23 15.29 5.51
N LEU A 15 -35.29 15.62 6.80
CA LEU A 15 -36.44 15.27 7.63
C LEU A 15 -37.59 16.24 7.31
N SER A 16 -38.54 15.69 6.56
CA SER A 16 -39.90 16.19 6.36
C SER A 16 -40.63 16.22 7.71
N CYS A 17 -41.01 17.41 8.17
CA CYS A 17 -42.07 17.59 9.15
C CYS A 17 -43.25 18.24 8.41
N TYR A 18 -44.37 17.52 8.38
CA TYR A 18 -45.65 17.95 7.83
C TYR A 18 -46.01 19.38 8.25
N ARG A 19 -46.08 20.29 7.27
CA ARG A 19 -46.76 21.58 7.41
C ARG A 19 -48.19 21.40 6.93
N GLN A 20 -49.12 21.22 7.86
CA GLN A 20 -50.54 21.31 7.57
C GLN A 20 -50.86 22.76 7.16
N HIS A 21 -51.42 22.95 5.97
CA HIS A 21 -51.95 24.24 5.53
C HIS A 21 -53.33 24.47 6.18
N GLY A 22 -53.39 25.39 7.15
CA GLY A 22 -54.62 26.06 7.59
C GLY A 22 -54.84 27.36 6.80
N PRO A 23 -56.10 27.84 6.69
CA PRO A 23 -56.49 28.87 5.72
C PRO A 23 -55.90 30.25 6.07
N GLY A 24 -55.47 30.96 5.03
CA GLY A 24 -54.95 32.31 5.11
C GLY A 24 -56.03 33.29 5.57
N VAL A 25 -55.81 33.89 6.74
CA VAL A 25 -56.42 35.16 7.11
C VAL A 25 -55.44 36.24 6.67
N GLN A 26 -55.82 37.00 5.64
CA GLN A 26 -55.13 38.22 5.27
C GLN A 26 -55.32 39.22 6.41
N HIS A 27 -54.28 39.43 7.23
CA HIS A 27 -54.23 40.61 8.07
C HIS A 27 -53.97 41.82 7.18
N ARG A 28 -55.08 42.44 6.78
CA ARG A 28 -55.16 43.78 6.23
C ARG A 28 -54.34 44.72 7.11
N CYS A 29 -53.30 45.31 6.54
CA CYS A 29 -52.66 46.49 7.11
C CYS A 29 -53.66 47.63 7.04
N GLU A 30 -54.46 47.81 8.09
CA GLU A 30 -55.15 49.07 8.33
C GLU A 30 -54.16 50.02 9.00
N SER A 31 -53.66 50.96 8.22
CA SER A 31 -53.01 52.16 8.73
C SER A 31 -54.05 53.00 9.47
N SER A 32 -54.24 52.75 10.77
CA SER A 32 -54.87 53.74 11.62
C SER A 32 -53.89 54.90 11.78
N LYS A 33 -54.27 56.06 11.25
CA LYS A 33 -53.61 57.33 11.57
C LYS A 33 -53.69 57.53 13.09
N PRO A 34 -52.60 57.78 13.81
CA PRO A 34 -52.72 58.19 15.20
C PRO A 34 -53.28 59.62 15.23
N GLU A 35 -54.44 59.78 15.86
CA GLU A 35 -54.94 61.08 16.27
C GLU A 35 -53.95 61.68 17.28
N VAL A 36 -53.39 62.84 16.92
CA VAL A 36 -52.64 63.70 17.84
C VAL A 36 -53.64 64.22 18.86
N LYS A 37 -53.62 63.64 20.06
CA LYS A 37 -54.25 64.22 21.24
C LYS A 37 -53.17 65.01 21.95
N ASP A 38 -53.22 66.33 21.78
CA ASP A 38 -52.51 67.28 22.63
C ASP A 38 -53.02 67.10 24.06
N GLN A 39 -52.27 66.34 24.86
CA GLN A 39 -52.39 66.35 26.31
C GLN A 39 -51.17 67.07 26.87
N VAL A 40 -51.33 68.38 27.04
CA VAL A 40 -50.55 69.15 28.01
C VAL A 40 -50.95 68.63 29.38
N VAL A 41 -50.19 67.68 29.92
CA VAL A 41 -50.29 67.28 31.33
C VAL A 41 -49.18 67.98 32.09
N MET A 42 -49.64 68.71 33.10
CA MET A 42 -48.90 69.56 33.99
C MET A 42 -47.74 68.83 34.66
N VAL A 43 -46.56 69.45 34.60
CA VAL A 43 -45.41 69.14 35.42
C VAL A 43 -45.72 69.64 36.83
N THR A 44 -46.28 68.79 37.68
CA THR A 44 -46.27 68.87 39.15
C THR A 44 -47.17 67.75 39.68
N GLU A 45 -46.75 67.06 40.74
CA GLU A 45 -47.52 66.03 41.48
C GLU A 45 -47.43 64.59 40.95
N ILE A 46 -46.21 64.03 40.96
CA ILE A 46 -46.00 62.63 41.38
C ILE A 46 -44.76 62.64 42.27
N ALA A 47 -44.91 63.22 43.45
CA ALA A 47 -43.96 63.14 44.55
C ALA A 47 -44.66 62.38 45.69
N GLU A 48 -45.01 61.12 45.44
CA GLU A 48 -45.54 60.23 46.47
C GLU A 48 -44.84 58.87 46.35
N GLU A 49 -43.96 58.65 47.34
CA GLU A 49 -43.69 57.36 48.00
C GLU A 49 -43.48 56.14 47.11
N PHE A 50 -42.22 55.94 46.70
CA PHE A 50 -41.70 54.59 46.53
C PHE A 50 -40.40 54.48 47.34
N ASP A 51 -40.45 53.65 48.39
CA ASP A 51 -39.30 53.03 49.05
C ASP A 51 -38.57 52.09 48.06
N ASP A 52 -38.19 52.61 46.90
CA ASP A 52 -37.28 51.93 45.99
C ASP A 52 -35.88 52.11 46.58
N ASN A 53 -35.16 51.02 46.84
CA ASN A 53 -33.75 51.08 47.26
C ASN A 53 -32.99 52.00 46.29
N LYS A 54 -32.04 52.80 46.81
CA LYS A 54 -31.24 53.73 45.96
C LYS A 54 -30.64 53.02 44.73
N GLU A 55 -30.27 51.75 44.88
CA GLU A 55 -29.77 50.87 43.81
C GLU A 55 -30.79 50.66 42.68
N ASP A 56 -32.07 50.48 43.01
CA ASP A 56 -33.15 50.30 42.03
C ASP A 56 -33.43 51.60 41.28
N GLN A 57 -33.37 52.75 41.97
CA GLN A 57 -33.47 54.06 41.34
C GLN A 57 -32.31 54.32 40.38
N GLU A 58 -31.08 54.00 40.79
CA GLU A 58 -29.88 54.10 39.95
C GLU A 58 -29.97 53.19 38.73
N ALA A 59 -30.41 51.94 38.87
CA ALA A 59 -30.61 51.00 37.76
C ALA A 59 -31.65 51.49 36.75
N ARG A 60 -32.76 52.12 37.22
CA ARG A 60 -33.76 52.75 36.34
C ARG A 60 -33.16 53.92 35.56
N ILE A 61 -32.38 54.77 36.22
CA ILE A 61 -31.68 55.89 35.58
C ILE A 61 -30.68 55.38 34.53
N GLU A 62 -29.93 54.32 34.83
CA GLU A 62 -28.99 53.71 33.88
C GLU A 62 -29.68 53.12 32.64
N LYS A 63 -30.88 52.55 32.81
CA LYS A 63 -31.71 52.08 31.69
C LYS A 63 -32.15 53.24 30.80
N ILE A 64 -32.57 54.37 31.38
CA ILE A 64 -32.95 55.59 30.63
C ILE A 64 -31.73 56.21 29.92
N ARG A 65 -30.55 56.20 30.55
CA ARG A 65 -29.30 56.69 29.94
C ARG A 65 -28.83 55.84 28.75
N ASN A 66 -29.28 54.58 28.65
CA ASN A 66 -28.88 53.68 27.58
C ASN A 66 -29.49 54.07 26.22
N LYS A 67 -28.68 54.68 25.35
CA LYS A 67 -29.06 55.05 23.97
C LYS A 67 -28.70 54.00 22.92
N SER A 68 -28.02 52.92 23.29
CA SER A 68 -27.43 51.96 22.34
C SER A 68 -28.45 51.14 21.53
N ARG A 69 -29.73 51.14 21.95
CA ARG A 69 -30.82 50.29 21.41
C ARG A 69 -30.48 48.79 21.37
N LEU A 70 -29.38 48.41 22.01
CA LEU A 70 -28.84 47.07 22.00
C LEU A 70 -29.50 46.26 23.12
N SER A 71 -29.73 44.97 22.87
CA SER A 71 -30.15 44.05 23.93
C SER A 71 -29.11 44.07 25.06
N GLU A 72 -29.58 43.94 26.31
CA GLU A 72 -28.72 43.93 27.49
C GLU A 72 -27.56 42.93 27.36
N ALA A 73 -27.82 41.73 26.82
CA ALA A 73 -26.80 40.72 26.63
C ALA A 73 -25.70 41.14 25.64
N HIS A 74 -26.11 41.74 24.52
CA HIS A 74 -25.16 42.23 23.53
C HIS A 74 -24.37 43.45 24.06
N ARG A 75 -25.01 44.31 24.87
CA ARG A 75 -24.34 45.42 25.56
C ARG A 75 -23.30 44.91 26.56
N ASN A 76 -23.61 43.86 27.31
CA ASN A 76 -22.68 43.24 28.24
C ASN A 76 -21.45 42.68 27.50
N MET A 77 -21.64 42.00 26.37
CA MET A 77 -20.52 41.52 25.55
C MET A 77 -19.59 42.65 25.07
N VAL A 78 -20.16 43.77 24.61
CA VAL A 78 -19.38 44.95 24.18
C VAL A 78 -18.57 45.53 25.35
N ASN A 79 -19.14 45.49 26.55
CA ASN A 79 -18.51 46.02 27.77
C ASN A 79 -17.60 45.01 28.48
N GLY A 80 -17.34 43.83 27.89
CA GLY A 80 -16.55 42.78 28.53
C GLY A 80 -17.19 42.23 29.81
N LYS A 81 -18.52 42.26 29.90
CA LYS A 81 -19.32 41.71 31.00
C LYS A 81 -20.02 40.43 30.57
N LEU A 82 -20.39 39.59 31.54
CA LEU A 82 -21.15 38.37 31.29
C LEU A 82 -22.47 38.66 30.52
N PRO A 83 -22.72 38.01 29.37
CA PRO A 83 -23.86 38.31 28.51
C PRO A 83 -25.20 37.97 29.14
N TYR A 84 -25.30 36.83 29.82
CA TYR A 84 -26.54 36.37 30.43
C TYR A 84 -26.28 36.12 31.92
N PRO A 85 -26.92 36.89 32.82
CA PRO A 85 -26.81 36.62 34.26
C PRO A 85 -27.50 35.30 34.64
N GLU A 86 -28.58 34.94 33.94
CA GLU A 86 -29.33 33.69 34.13
C GLU A 86 -29.27 32.79 32.89
N SER A 87 -29.41 31.47 33.10
CA SER A 87 -29.41 30.50 32.01
C SER A 87 -30.70 30.58 31.19
N LYS A 88 -30.61 31.20 30.00
CA LYS A 88 -31.72 31.28 29.04
C LYS A 88 -31.96 29.99 28.25
N ALA A 89 -30.99 29.10 28.18
CA ALA A 89 -31.05 27.89 27.37
C ALA A 89 -30.27 26.75 28.04
N TYR A 90 -30.67 25.51 27.76
CA TYR A 90 -30.12 24.32 28.43
C TYR A 90 -28.59 24.19 28.31
N TRP A 91 -27.99 24.66 27.21
CA TRP A 91 -26.55 24.61 27.02
C TRP A 91 -25.80 25.61 27.90
N HIS A 92 -26.45 26.66 28.43
CA HIS A 92 -25.82 27.56 29.41
C HIS A 92 -25.54 26.85 30.74
N ASP A 93 -26.30 25.80 31.05
CA ASP A 93 -26.10 24.99 32.26
C ASP A 93 -24.96 23.98 32.11
N SER A 94 -24.50 23.73 30.88
CA SER A 94 -23.42 22.78 30.60
C SER A 94 -22.08 23.22 31.19
N VAL A 95 -21.27 22.22 31.59
CA VAL A 95 -19.90 22.43 32.10
C VAL A 95 -19.04 23.17 31.06
N GLN A 96 -19.18 22.83 29.78
CA GLN A 96 -18.41 23.46 28.71
C GLN A 96 -18.71 24.96 28.56
N TYR A 97 -19.98 25.36 28.66
CA TYR A 97 -20.36 26.76 28.59
C TYR A 97 -19.82 27.54 29.80
N LYS A 98 -19.99 26.99 31.00
CA LYS A 98 -19.48 27.59 32.25
C LYS A 98 -17.96 27.75 32.21
N ARG A 99 -17.20 26.72 31.77
CA ARG A 99 -15.74 26.81 31.53
C ARG A 99 -15.39 27.95 30.57
N ARG A 100 -16.16 28.12 29.49
CA ARG A 100 -15.93 29.17 28.48
C ARG A 100 -16.21 30.57 29.02
N MET A 101 -17.30 30.75 29.78
CA MET A 101 -17.63 32.03 30.40
C MET A 101 -16.63 32.40 31.48
N PHE A 102 -16.25 31.44 32.32
CA PHE A 102 -15.18 31.57 33.30
C PHE A 102 -13.86 32.02 32.67
N ALA A 103 -13.43 31.37 31.58
CA ALA A 103 -12.18 31.72 30.90
C ALA A 103 -12.18 33.14 30.29
N ARG A 104 -13.36 33.66 29.91
CA ARG A 104 -13.48 34.99 29.28
C ARG A 104 -13.64 36.12 30.29
N TYR A 105 -14.44 35.89 31.34
CA TYR A 105 -14.91 36.94 32.23
C TYR A 105 -14.40 36.78 33.67
N GLY A 106 -13.70 35.68 33.98
CA GLY A 106 -13.12 35.43 35.29
C GLY A 106 -14.14 35.03 36.36
N VAL A 107 -13.65 34.89 37.59
CA VAL A 107 -14.43 34.45 38.76
C VAL A 107 -15.49 35.48 39.14
N GLU A 108 -15.11 36.76 39.18
CA GLU A 108 -15.94 37.85 39.73
C GLU A 108 -17.28 37.99 39.00
N GLN A 109 -17.26 37.85 37.67
CA GLN A 109 -18.46 38.03 36.86
C GLN A 109 -19.22 36.73 36.60
N SER A 110 -18.52 35.60 36.46
CA SER A 110 -19.19 34.32 36.16
C SER A 110 -19.73 33.63 37.40
N GLN A 111 -19.19 33.95 38.59
CA GLN A 111 -19.53 33.33 39.87
C GLN A 111 -19.44 31.78 39.85
N VAL A 112 -18.64 31.22 38.94
CA VAL A 112 -18.40 29.78 38.84
C VAL A 112 -17.17 29.39 39.65
N TYR A 113 -17.24 28.26 40.34
CA TYR A 113 -16.10 27.69 41.05
C TYR A 113 -14.95 27.34 40.08
N PRO A 114 -13.70 27.83 40.32
CA PRO A 114 -12.57 27.61 39.41
C PRO A 114 -12.21 26.14 39.16
N GLY A 115 -12.49 25.25 40.13
CA GLY A 115 -12.21 23.82 39.98
C GLY A 115 -13.01 23.15 38.86
N ILE A 116 -14.06 23.80 38.34
CA ILE A 116 -14.75 23.34 37.13
C ILE A 116 -13.81 23.20 35.94
N ALA A 117 -12.70 23.94 35.89
CA ALA A 117 -11.73 23.87 34.79
C ALA A 117 -11.02 22.52 34.71
N TRP A 118 -10.95 21.80 35.83
CA TRP A 118 -10.35 20.47 35.90
C TRP A 118 -11.41 19.39 35.60
N PRO A 119 -11.01 18.26 35.00
CA PRO A 119 -11.88 17.11 34.82
C PRO A 119 -12.22 16.47 36.17
N ASP A 120 -13.39 15.83 36.22
CA ASP A 120 -13.77 15.01 37.36
C ASP A 120 -13.00 13.68 37.35
N LYS A 121 -13.09 12.92 38.44
CA LYS A 121 -12.41 11.62 38.55
C LYS A 121 -12.88 10.64 37.46
N GLU A 122 -14.17 10.63 37.17
CA GLU A 122 -14.77 9.80 36.12
C GLU A 122 -14.24 10.19 34.73
N ASP A 123 -14.17 11.49 34.44
CA ASP A 123 -13.59 12.01 33.19
C ASP A 123 -12.11 11.64 33.07
N LEU A 124 -11.35 11.71 34.17
CA LEU A 124 -9.94 11.33 34.17
C LEU A 124 -9.73 9.85 33.86
N ASP A 125 -10.55 8.97 34.44
CA ASP A 125 -10.45 7.55 34.20
C ASP A 125 -10.86 7.21 32.76
N ALA A 126 -11.93 7.82 32.24
CA ALA A 126 -12.32 7.70 30.83
C ALA A 126 -11.22 8.20 29.86
N ASN A 127 -10.54 9.31 30.19
CA ASN A 127 -9.44 9.82 29.37
C ASN A 127 -8.23 8.87 29.38
N LYS A 128 -7.89 8.28 30.54
CA LYS A 128 -6.81 7.28 30.63
C LYS A 128 -7.13 6.04 29.80
N GLU A 129 -8.36 5.54 29.88
CA GLU A 129 -8.80 4.40 29.08
C GLU A 129 -8.74 4.72 27.58
N TYR A 130 -9.19 5.92 27.19
CA TYR A 130 -9.10 6.37 25.80
C TYR A 130 -7.66 6.44 25.30
N GLU A 131 -6.74 7.02 26.09
CA GLU A 131 -5.31 7.09 25.77
C GLU A 131 -4.68 5.70 25.68
N GLN A 132 -5.03 4.78 26.57
CA GLN A 132 -4.54 3.39 26.52
C GLN A 132 -5.00 2.65 25.27
N VAL A 133 -6.25 2.87 24.84
CA VAL A 133 -6.79 2.23 23.62
C VAL A 133 -6.23 2.88 22.35
N LEU A 134 -6.14 4.21 22.31
CA LEU A 134 -5.68 4.94 21.13
C LEU A 134 -4.17 4.83 20.94
N THR A 135 -3.41 4.96 22.02
CA THR A 135 -1.94 4.98 22.05
C THR A 135 -1.43 3.95 23.05
N PRO A 136 -1.48 2.65 22.70
CA PRO A 136 -1.12 1.58 23.63
C PRO A 136 0.39 1.48 23.90
N LEU A 137 1.22 1.97 22.97
CA LEU A 137 2.68 1.84 23.05
C LEU A 137 3.33 3.08 23.64
N SER A 138 4.30 2.87 24.51
CA SER A 138 5.20 3.93 24.97
C SER A 138 6.12 4.39 23.83
N ILE A 139 6.63 5.62 23.94
CA ILE A 139 7.59 6.19 22.99
C ILE A 139 8.85 5.30 22.90
N GLU A 140 9.30 4.76 24.04
CA GLU A 140 10.47 3.88 24.08
C GLU A 140 10.25 2.57 23.32
N GLU A 141 9.04 2.00 23.41
CA GLU A 141 8.63 0.79 22.70
C GLU A 141 8.50 1.05 21.19
N MET A 142 7.95 2.19 20.80
CA MET A 142 7.91 2.59 19.38
C MET A 142 9.33 2.70 18.81
N VAL A 143 10.25 3.31 19.56
CA VAL A 143 11.65 3.43 19.15
C VAL A 143 12.34 2.07 19.06
N SER A 144 12.08 1.14 19.98
CA SER A 144 12.68 -0.20 19.94
C SER A 144 12.16 -1.00 18.74
N ILE A 145 10.86 -0.95 18.47
CA ILE A 145 10.24 -1.57 17.29
C ILE A 145 10.82 -1.02 16.00
N GLU A 146 11.03 0.29 15.92
CA GLU A 146 11.59 0.90 14.71
C GLU A 146 13.05 0.51 14.50
N LYS A 147 13.84 0.45 15.58
CA LYS A 147 15.22 -0.06 15.52
C LYS A 147 15.28 -1.50 15.03
N THR A 148 14.38 -2.38 15.49
CA THR A 148 14.37 -3.78 15.03
C THR A 148 14.01 -3.87 13.54
N LYS A 149 13.04 -3.08 13.06
CA LYS A 149 12.70 -3.05 11.63
C LYS A 149 13.88 -2.60 10.77
N ILE A 150 14.58 -1.54 11.16
CA ILE A 150 15.76 -1.05 10.45
C ILE A 150 16.82 -2.16 10.34
N LEU A 151 17.09 -2.86 11.44
CA LEU A 151 18.06 -3.96 11.45
C LEU A 151 17.63 -5.12 10.54
N GLU A 152 16.34 -5.48 10.53
CA GLU A 152 15.81 -6.53 9.65
C GLU A 152 15.90 -6.12 8.16
N GLU A 153 15.62 -4.86 7.84
CA GLU A 153 15.74 -4.33 6.48
C GLU A 153 17.20 -4.33 6.01
N GLU A 154 18.12 -3.90 6.87
CA GLU A 154 19.56 -3.96 6.59
C GLU A 154 20.04 -5.40 6.36
N GLN A 155 19.56 -6.36 7.14
CA GLN A 155 19.88 -7.78 6.96
C GLN A 155 19.35 -8.30 5.61
N LYS A 156 18.09 -8.03 5.28
CA LYS A 156 17.49 -8.41 3.97
C LYS A 156 18.25 -7.80 2.80
N LEU A 157 18.69 -6.56 2.93
CA LEU A 157 19.51 -5.89 1.92
C LEU A 157 20.87 -6.60 1.77
N LYS A 158 21.55 -6.89 2.87
CA LYS A 158 22.84 -7.63 2.86
C LYS A 158 22.70 -8.98 2.17
N GLU A 159 21.73 -9.79 2.59
CA GLU A 159 21.45 -11.10 1.97
C GLU A 159 21.17 -10.96 0.46
N ARG A 160 20.39 -9.96 0.07
CA ARG A 160 20.14 -9.67 -1.35
C ARG A 160 21.44 -9.34 -2.09
N TYR A 161 22.28 -8.48 -1.53
CA TYR A 161 23.57 -8.14 -2.15
C TYR A 161 24.48 -9.36 -2.27
N ASP A 162 24.58 -10.18 -1.24
CA ASP A 162 25.40 -11.40 -1.25
C ASP A 162 24.92 -12.37 -2.35
N THR A 163 23.61 -12.57 -2.48
CA THR A 163 23.06 -13.42 -3.54
C THR A 163 23.31 -12.87 -4.95
N ILE A 164 23.33 -11.54 -5.11
CA ILE A 164 23.67 -10.89 -6.39
C ILE A 164 25.15 -11.12 -6.69
N VAL A 165 26.03 -10.92 -5.72
CA VAL A 165 27.47 -11.13 -5.85
C VAL A 165 27.78 -12.57 -6.25
N ASP A 166 27.14 -13.56 -5.63
CA ASP A 166 27.34 -14.97 -5.99
C ASP A 166 26.84 -15.32 -7.40
N LYS A 167 25.72 -14.73 -7.83
CA LYS A 167 25.24 -14.88 -9.21
C LYS A 167 26.15 -14.18 -10.21
N LEU A 168 26.72 -13.03 -9.87
CA LEU A 168 27.67 -12.32 -10.72
C LEU A 168 28.95 -13.15 -10.95
N LYS A 169 29.47 -13.82 -9.91
CA LYS A 169 30.64 -14.72 -10.03
C LYS A 169 30.44 -15.84 -11.07
N THR A 170 29.21 -16.32 -11.23
CA THR A 170 28.89 -17.42 -12.15
C THR A 170 28.34 -16.96 -13.50
N ASN A 171 28.13 -15.65 -13.68
CA ASN A 171 27.42 -15.09 -14.83
C ASN A 171 28.18 -15.31 -16.15
N ASP A 172 29.48 -15.02 -16.18
CA ASP A 172 30.30 -15.14 -17.40
C ASP A 172 30.29 -16.56 -17.96
N ASN A 173 30.35 -17.56 -17.08
CA ASN A 173 30.27 -18.97 -17.45
C ASN A 173 28.90 -19.31 -18.08
N VAL A 174 27.81 -18.74 -17.54
CA VAL A 174 26.45 -18.93 -18.09
C VAL A 174 26.33 -18.29 -19.47
N ILE A 175 26.89 -17.10 -19.67
CA ILE A 175 26.93 -16.41 -20.98
C ILE A 175 27.65 -17.28 -22.01
N VAL A 176 28.84 -17.79 -21.67
CA VAL A 176 29.62 -18.66 -22.57
C VAL A 176 28.84 -19.94 -22.92
N GLN A 177 28.24 -20.59 -21.93
CA GLN A 177 27.42 -21.79 -22.16
C GLN A 177 26.21 -21.49 -23.05
N PHE A 178 25.57 -20.34 -22.89
CA PHE A 178 24.45 -19.90 -23.73
C PHE A 178 24.89 -19.72 -25.18
N HIS A 179 25.96 -18.96 -25.43
CA HIS A 179 26.48 -18.76 -26.78
C HIS A 179 26.91 -20.08 -27.43
N ASN A 180 27.54 -20.99 -26.68
CA ASN A 180 27.91 -22.30 -27.21
C ASN A 180 26.69 -23.14 -27.59
N LYS A 181 25.61 -23.11 -26.80
CA LYS A 181 24.34 -23.78 -27.15
C LYS A 181 23.72 -23.18 -28.41
N GLN A 182 23.75 -21.86 -28.55
CA GLN A 182 23.23 -21.17 -29.74
C GLN A 182 24.06 -21.53 -31.00
N LYS A 183 25.39 -21.51 -30.90
CA LYS A 183 26.29 -21.92 -32.00
C LYS A 183 26.01 -23.36 -32.46
N LYS A 184 25.93 -24.30 -31.52
CA LYS A 184 25.61 -25.71 -31.84
C LYS A 184 24.26 -25.84 -32.56
N LYS A 185 23.22 -25.16 -32.06
CA LYS A 185 21.90 -25.16 -32.73
C LYS A 185 21.98 -24.60 -34.15
N THR A 186 22.72 -23.52 -34.37
CA THR A 186 22.88 -22.94 -35.71
C THR A 186 23.68 -23.86 -36.64
N GLU A 187 24.73 -24.51 -36.14
CA GLU A 187 25.53 -25.48 -36.89
C GLU A 187 24.70 -26.70 -37.26
N ASP A 188 23.93 -27.25 -36.34
CA ASP A 188 23.04 -28.40 -36.57
C ASP A 188 21.96 -28.07 -37.60
N GLN A 189 21.39 -26.85 -37.54
CA GLN A 189 20.43 -26.37 -38.53
C GLN A 189 21.06 -26.22 -39.91
N LEU A 190 22.27 -25.64 -40.00
CA LEU A 190 23.00 -25.50 -41.26
C LEU A 190 23.42 -26.85 -41.83
N ALA A 191 23.89 -27.78 -41.00
CA ALA A 191 24.23 -29.14 -41.42
C ALA A 191 23.00 -29.90 -41.93
N SER A 192 21.86 -29.76 -41.24
CA SER A 192 20.58 -30.34 -41.68
C SER A 192 20.08 -29.74 -42.99
N LYS A 193 20.25 -28.43 -43.21
CA LYS A 193 19.94 -27.77 -44.49
C LYS A 193 20.84 -28.32 -45.60
N LYS A 194 22.17 -28.31 -45.39
CA LYS A 194 23.14 -28.86 -46.35
C LYS A 194 22.87 -30.33 -46.71
N GLN A 195 22.48 -31.16 -45.74
CA GLN A 195 22.11 -32.56 -46.02
C GLN A 195 20.85 -32.66 -46.88
N LYS A 196 19.85 -31.83 -46.63
CA LYS A 196 18.64 -31.77 -47.46
C LYS A 196 18.94 -31.25 -48.86
N ASP A 197 19.76 -30.22 -48.98
CA ASP A 197 20.13 -29.62 -50.26
C ASP A 197 20.90 -30.63 -51.13
N LYS A 198 21.86 -31.37 -50.55
CA LYS A 198 22.55 -32.48 -51.23
C LYS A 198 21.58 -33.55 -51.74
N LEU A 199 20.64 -33.97 -50.89
CA LEU A 199 19.62 -34.95 -51.27
C LEU A 199 18.75 -34.44 -52.42
N PHE A 200 18.38 -33.15 -52.40
CA PHE A 200 17.61 -32.54 -53.48
C PHE A 200 18.41 -32.42 -54.78
N GLU A 201 19.70 -32.09 -54.72
CA GLU A 201 20.59 -32.03 -55.89
C GLU A 201 20.75 -33.40 -56.55
N GLU A 202 20.99 -34.46 -55.77
CA GLU A 202 21.10 -35.83 -56.30
C GLU A 202 19.81 -36.27 -57.01
N ILE A 203 18.66 -35.92 -56.45
CA ILE A 203 17.37 -36.25 -57.05
C ILE A 203 17.14 -35.41 -58.33
N ARG A 204 17.47 -34.12 -58.32
CA ARG A 204 17.40 -33.27 -59.53
C ARG A 204 18.29 -33.80 -60.65
N GLN A 205 19.49 -34.29 -60.32
CA GLN A 205 20.39 -34.94 -61.29
C GLN A 205 19.79 -36.21 -61.88
N HIS A 206 19.06 -37.00 -61.09
CA HIS A 206 18.41 -38.23 -61.56
C HIS A 206 17.24 -37.96 -62.52
N PHE A 207 16.49 -36.88 -62.30
CA PHE A 207 15.34 -36.54 -63.15
C PHE A 207 15.71 -35.70 -64.37
N GLY A 208 16.80 -34.92 -64.34
CA GLY A 208 17.28 -34.14 -65.48
C GLY A 208 16.45 -32.88 -65.83
N PHE A 209 15.38 -32.59 -65.07
CA PHE A 209 14.53 -31.41 -65.22
C PHE A 209 14.21 -30.80 -63.83
N ASN A 210 13.84 -29.51 -63.76
CA ASN A 210 13.46 -28.85 -62.50
C ASN A 210 12.05 -29.30 -62.07
N ILE A 211 11.98 -30.24 -61.12
CA ILE A 211 10.73 -30.75 -60.51
C ILE A 211 10.46 -30.02 -59.19
N ASP A 212 9.20 -29.73 -58.92
CA ASP A 212 8.78 -29.05 -57.70
C ASP A 212 8.88 -29.99 -56.49
N PRO A 213 9.37 -29.52 -55.32
CA PRO A 213 9.55 -30.37 -54.14
C PRO A 213 8.26 -30.96 -53.55
N ARG A 214 7.10 -30.50 -54.03
CA ARG A 214 5.78 -30.91 -53.55
C ARG A 214 5.21 -32.10 -54.32
N ASP A 215 5.78 -32.46 -55.47
CA ASP A 215 5.26 -33.53 -56.32
C ASP A 215 5.41 -34.93 -55.70
N GLU A 216 4.40 -35.77 -55.90
CA GLU A 216 4.30 -37.12 -55.30
C GLU A 216 5.49 -38.02 -55.70
N LYS A 217 5.86 -38.02 -56.98
CA LYS A 217 7.01 -38.78 -57.50
C LYS A 217 8.33 -38.34 -56.89
N PHE A 218 8.46 -37.05 -56.55
CA PHE A 218 9.65 -36.51 -55.91
C PHE A 218 9.74 -36.96 -54.45
N GLN A 219 8.60 -37.01 -53.75
CA GLN A 219 8.52 -37.50 -52.37
C GLN A 219 8.85 -39.00 -52.27
N GLU A 220 8.34 -39.83 -53.18
CA GLU A 220 8.66 -41.26 -53.24
C GLU A 220 10.16 -41.51 -53.40
N MET A 221 10.83 -40.75 -54.28
CA MET A 221 12.27 -40.88 -54.49
C MET A 221 13.10 -40.38 -53.30
N ILE A 222 12.66 -39.32 -52.62
CA ILE A 222 13.25 -38.88 -51.34
C ILE A 222 13.21 -40.02 -50.31
N GLU A 223 12.09 -40.73 -50.23
CA GLU A 223 11.94 -41.84 -49.27
C GLU A 223 12.84 -43.03 -49.59
N ILE A 224 12.96 -43.40 -50.87
CA ILE A 224 13.85 -44.47 -51.32
C ILE A 224 15.30 -44.14 -50.94
N LYS A 225 15.77 -42.92 -51.28
CA LYS A 225 17.14 -42.47 -50.96
C LYS A 225 17.40 -42.36 -49.46
N LYS A 226 16.44 -41.86 -48.68
CA LYS A 226 16.53 -41.85 -47.21
C LYS A 226 16.62 -43.27 -46.63
N LYS A 227 15.86 -44.23 -47.15
CA LYS A 227 15.93 -45.64 -46.72
C LYS A 227 17.30 -46.25 -47.05
N GLU A 228 17.88 -45.92 -48.19
CA GLU A 228 19.24 -46.34 -48.58
C GLU A 228 20.32 -45.74 -47.68
N GLU A 229 20.29 -44.42 -47.44
CA GLU A 229 21.22 -43.75 -46.52
C GLU A 229 21.12 -44.30 -45.10
N LEU A 230 19.90 -44.57 -44.62
CA LEU A 230 19.68 -45.12 -43.29
C LEU A 230 20.28 -46.53 -43.16
N LYS A 231 20.18 -47.36 -44.22
CA LYS A 231 20.83 -48.68 -44.26
C LYS A 231 22.35 -48.56 -44.24
N LYS A 232 22.93 -47.65 -45.04
CA LYS A 232 24.39 -47.37 -45.05
C LYS A 232 24.89 -46.90 -43.68
N ARG A 233 24.25 -45.89 -43.09
CA ARG A 233 24.58 -45.39 -41.73
C ARG A 233 24.45 -46.46 -40.65
N ARG A 234 23.49 -47.38 -40.77
CA ARG A 234 23.34 -48.51 -39.82
C ARG A 234 24.49 -49.50 -39.94
N ILE A 235 24.96 -49.81 -41.15
CA ILE A 235 26.09 -50.71 -41.38
C ILE A 235 27.39 -50.07 -40.89
N GLU A 236 27.62 -48.78 -41.19
CA GLU A 236 28.77 -48.02 -40.69
C GLU A 236 28.79 -47.94 -39.16
N LYS A 237 27.63 -47.69 -38.52
CA LYS A 237 27.52 -47.73 -37.05
C LYS A 237 27.83 -49.10 -36.45
N LYS A 238 27.51 -50.20 -37.15
CA LYS A 238 27.87 -51.56 -36.70
C LYS A 238 29.38 -51.77 -36.81
N LYS A 239 29.98 -51.43 -37.95
CA LYS A 239 31.44 -51.50 -38.17
C LYS A 239 32.23 -50.66 -37.16
N LEU A 240 31.84 -49.42 -36.92
CA LEU A 240 32.49 -48.57 -35.91
C LEU A 240 32.35 -49.11 -34.47
N ARG A 241 31.29 -49.86 -34.17
CA ARG A 241 31.15 -50.55 -32.88
C ARG A 241 32.06 -51.77 -32.81
N GLU A 242 32.14 -52.55 -33.87
CA GLU A 242 33.04 -53.71 -33.99
C GLU A 242 34.50 -53.26 -33.88
N GLU A 243 34.90 -52.20 -34.57
CA GLU A 243 36.25 -51.60 -34.51
C GLU A 243 36.58 -51.07 -33.10
N LYS A 244 35.64 -50.42 -32.42
CA LYS A 244 35.84 -49.99 -31.01
C LYS A 244 36.02 -51.16 -30.06
N LEU A 245 35.29 -52.24 -30.26
CA LEU A 245 35.42 -53.45 -29.44
C LEU A 245 36.76 -54.15 -29.69
N ILE A 246 37.21 -54.21 -30.94
CA ILE A 246 38.52 -54.76 -31.30
C ILE A 246 39.65 -53.90 -30.72
N ASN A 247 39.55 -52.57 -30.82
CA ASN A 247 40.56 -51.67 -30.25
C ASN A 247 40.61 -51.77 -28.72
N MET A 248 39.45 -51.86 -28.06
CA MET A 248 39.39 -52.08 -26.61
C MET A 248 39.95 -53.45 -26.22
N ALA A 249 39.72 -54.50 -27.01
CA ALA A 249 40.31 -55.82 -26.79
C ALA A 249 41.84 -55.81 -26.97
N LEU A 250 42.36 -55.13 -27.99
CA LEU A 250 43.81 -54.97 -28.22
C LEU A 250 44.46 -54.11 -27.12
N GLU A 251 43.78 -53.09 -26.60
CA GLU A 251 44.26 -52.31 -25.44
C GLU A 251 44.30 -53.17 -24.18
N ILE A 252 43.33 -54.07 -23.98
CA ILE A 252 43.32 -55.03 -22.87
C ILE A 252 44.44 -56.07 -23.04
N GLU A 253 44.68 -56.59 -24.25
CA GLU A 253 45.77 -57.53 -24.53
C GLU A 253 47.15 -56.90 -24.29
N LYS A 254 47.35 -55.64 -24.69
CA LYS A 254 48.58 -54.86 -24.41
C LYS A 254 48.79 -54.64 -22.92
N GLN A 255 47.73 -54.28 -22.19
CA GLN A 255 47.80 -54.16 -20.72
C GLN A 255 48.12 -55.51 -20.05
N GLN A 256 47.68 -56.65 -20.62
CA GLN A 256 48.02 -57.97 -20.11
C GLN A 256 49.44 -58.45 -20.46
N SER A 257 50.00 -58.05 -21.61
CA SER A 257 51.41 -58.32 -21.93
C SER A 257 52.36 -57.49 -21.07
N ASP A 258 52.04 -56.22 -20.81
CA ASP A 258 52.82 -55.34 -19.95
C ASP A 258 52.82 -55.82 -18.47
N ILE A 259 51.76 -56.49 -18.03
CA ILE A 259 51.66 -57.15 -16.71
C ILE A 259 52.42 -58.49 -16.66
N LYS A 260 52.68 -59.15 -17.80
CA LYS A 260 53.46 -60.41 -17.88
C LYS A 260 54.95 -60.16 -18.00
N GLU A 261 55.39 -59.12 -18.71
CA GLU A 261 56.80 -58.74 -18.80
C GLU A 261 57.35 -58.15 -17.48
N THR A 262 56.50 -57.53 -16.66
CA THR A 262 56.88 -57.03 -15.32
C THR A 262 56.95 -58.12 -14.24
N LYS A 263 56.52 -59.37 -14.52
CA LYS A 263 56.59 -60.51 -13.59
C LYS A 263 57.61 -61.60 -13.97
N GLY A 264 58.34 -61.45 -15.09
CA GLY A 264 59.39 -62.39 -15.54
C GLY A 264 60.83 -61.93 -15.28
N GLY A 265 61.03 -60.87 -14.48
CA GLY A 265 62.31 -60.20 -14.27
C GLY A 265 62.67 -59.91 -12.81
N THR A 266 62.27 -60.78 -11.87
CA THR A 266 62.82 -60.84 -10.50
C THR A 266 63.09 -62.29 -10.12
N ASP A 267 64.11 -62.86 -10.73
CA ASP A 267 64.84 -64.02 -10.18
C ASP A 267 65.91 -63.50 -9.20
N ASP A 268 66.17 -64.27 -8.14
CA ASP A 268 67.49 -64.44 -7.53
C ASP A 268 68.23 -63.22 -6.95
N THR A 269 67.92 -62.81 -5.71
CA THR A 269 68.90 -62.21 -4.77
C THR A 269 68.46 -62.38 -3.30
N ALA A 270 68.64 -63.58 -2.74
CA ALA A 270 68.49 -63.79 -1.28
C ALA A 270 69.38 -64.95 -0.76
N LYS A 271 70.69 -64.88 -1.00
CA LYS A 271 71.73 -65.64 -0.29
C LYS A 271 73.05 -64.87 -0.32
N GLU A 272 73.28 -63.95 0.62
CA GLU A 272 74.60 -63.68 1.21
C GLU A 272 74.54 -62.63 2.34
N LYS A 273 75.45 -62.77 3.33
CA LYS A 273 75.61 -62.09 4.64
C LYS A 273 74.80 -62.74 5.76
N LYS A 274 75.33 -63.56 6.69
CA LYS A 274 76.63 -63.56 7.40
C LYS A 274 76.95 -62.20 8.02
N GLU A 275 76.39 -61.93 9.19
CA GLU A 275 77.06 -61.84 10.51
C GLU A 275 76.00 -61.82 11.63
#